data_AF-A0A7L4IFZ9-F1
#
_entry.id   AF-A0A7L4IFZ9-F1
#
_cell.length_a   1.000
_cell.length_b   1.000
_cell.length_c   1.000
_cell.angle_alpha   90.00
_cell.angle_beta   90.00
_cell.angle_gamma   90.00
#
_symmetry.space_group_name_H-M   'P 1'
#
loop_
_entity.id
_entity.type
_entity.pdbx_description
1 polymer ?
#
loop_
_entity_poly.entity_id
_entity_poly.type
_entity_poly.pdbx_seq_one_letter_code
_entity_poly.pdbx_strand_id
1 'polypeptide(L)'
;ALLSAHDTVAQKDFEPTLPPLPDNIPENEEAMRIVCLVKNNQPLGATIKRHEITGDITVARVIHGGLADRSGLLYAGDKLVEVNGVPVEGLEPEQVINIL
;
A
#
# COMPACT_ATOMS: atom_id res chain seq x y z
N ALA A 1 27.28 15.92 -34.22
CA ALA A 1 26.62 14.94 -33.32
C ALA A 1 26.44 15.50 -31.90
N LEU A 2 27.52 15.86 -31.18
CA LEU A 2 27.42 16.36 -29.80
C LEU A 2 26.62 17.68 -29.65
N LEU A 3 26.85 18.68 -30.52
CA LEU A 3 26.08 19.95 -30.47
C LEU A 3 24.58 19.75 -30.69
N SER A 4 24.20 18.88 -31.64
CA SER A 4 22.78 18.60 -31.92
C SER A 4 22.05 18.00 -30.73
N ALA A 5 22.70 17.13 -29.96
CA ALA A 5 22.09 16.56 -28.76
C ALA A 5 21.96 17.61 -27.64
N HIS A 6 22.93 18.52 -27.50
CA HIS A 6 22.83 19.64 -26.55
C HIS A 6 21.70 20.60 -26.92
N ASP A 7 21.50 20.88 -28.21
CA ASP A 7 20.43 21.75 -28.70
C ASP A 7 19.05 21.12 -28.44
N THR A 8 18.87 19.82 -28.69
CA THR A 8 17.61 19.09 -28.39
C THR A 8 17.27 19.12 -26.89
N VAL A 9 18.25 18.93 -26.01
CA VAL A 9 18.06 19.00 -24.55
C VAL A 9 17.73 20.42 -24.09
N ALA A 10 18.42 21.42 -24.66
CA ALA A 10 18.21 22.83 -24.31
C ALA A 10 16.84 23.35 -24.74
N GLN A 11 16.31 22.86 -25.87
CA GLN A 11 14.98 23.20 -26.38
C GLN A 11 13.84 22.43 -25.71
N LYS A 12 14.17 21.47 -24.83
CA LYS A 12 13.20 20.54 -24.20
C LYS A 12 12.35 19.76 -25.21
N ASP A 13 12.86 19.59 -26.43
CA ASP A 13 12.25 18.79 -27.48
C ASP A 13 12.57 17.30 -27.25
N PHE A 14 12.19 16.81 -26.07
CA PHE A 14 12.27 15.41 -25.70
C PHE A 14 11.04 14.70 -26.24
N GLU A 15 11.09 14.25 -27.48
CA GLU A 15 10.10 13.28 -27.95
C GLU A 15 10.36 11.91 -27.30
N PRO A 16 9.31 11.19 -26.87
CA PRO A 16 7.92 11.63 -26.78
C PRO A 16 7.63 12.36 -25.47
N THR A 17 6.95 13.51 -25.57
CA THR A 17 6.39 14.22 -24.42
C THR A 17 5.27 13.39 -23.79
N LEU A 18 5.37 13.16 -22.48
CA LEU A 18 4.31 12.47 -21.74
C LEU A 18 2.99 13.25 -21.88
N PRO A 19 1.86 12.57 -22.09
CA PRO A 19 0.57 13.23 -22.07
C PRO A 19 0.37 13.93 -20.72
N PRO A 20 -0.23 15.13 -20.70
CA PRO A 20 -0.52 15.83 -19.46
C PRO A 20 -1.39 14.94 -18.58
N LEU A 21 -1.07 14.92 -17.28
CA LEU A 21 -1.91 14.27 -16.29
C LEU A 21 -3.31 14.90 -16.34
N PRO A 22 -4.39 14.11 -16.32
CA PRO A 22 -5.74 14.65 -16.30
C PRO A 22 -5.94 15.56 -15.08
N ASP A 23 -6.67 16.67 -15.24
CA ASP A 23 -6.92 17.66 -14.18
C ASP A 23 -7.73 17.13 -12.98
N ASN A 24 -8.22 15.89 -13.07
CA ASN A 24 -9.09 15.25 -12.09
C ASN A 24 -8.53 13.90 -11.66
N ILE A 25 -7.22 13.85 -11.35
CA ILE A 25 -6.69 12.77 -10.53
C ILE A 25 -7.13 13.08 -9.10
N PRO A 26 -7.93 12.22 -8.45
CA PRO A 26 -8.23 12.41 -7.04
C PRO A 26 -6.89 12.49 -6.29
N GLU A 27 -6.68 13.57 -5.54
CA GLU A 27 -5.46 13.81 -4.74
C GLU A 27 -5.20 12.68 -3.72
N ASN A 28 -6.23 11.88 -3.45
CA ASN A 28 -6.19 10.66 -2.66
C ASN A 28 -6.15 9.43 -3.58
N GLU A 29 -5.01 9.16 -4.22
CA GLU A 29 -4.75 7.84 -4.79
C GLU A 29 -4.66 6.84 -3.64
N GLU A 30 -5.76 6.13 -3.36
CA GLU A 30 -5.75 4.93 -2.51
C GLU A 30 -4.95 3.83 -3.23
N ALA A 31 -3.63 3.93 -3.17
CA ALA A 31 -2.73 2.97 -3.79
C ALA A 31 -2.74 1.68 -2.98
N MET A 32 -3.15 0.58 -3.62
CA MET A 32 -2.96 -0.76 -3.06
C MET A 32 -1.46 -1.07 -2.95
N ARG A 33 -1.02 -1.56 -1.79
CA ARG A 33 0.38 -1.95 -1.55
C ARG A 33 0.46 -3.38 -1.08
N ILE A 34 1.45 -4.11 -1.58
CA ILE A 34 1.78 -5.46 -1.12
C ILE A 34 2.87 -5.33 -0.06
N VAL A 35 2.60 -5.85 1.14
CA VAL A 35 3.53 -5.78 2.29
C VAL A 35 3.92 -7.20 2.69
N CYS A 36 5.22 -7.50 2.68
CA CYS A 36 5.75 -8.80 3.07
C CYS A 36 6.43 -8.71 4.44
N LEU A 37 5.91 -9.45 5.42
CA LEU A 37 6.45 -9.47 6.78
C LEU A 37 6.86 -10.89 7.17
N VAL A 38 8.10 -11.04 7.65
CA VAL A 38 8.63 -12.34 8.08
C VAL A 38 8.46 -12.48 9.59
N LYS A 39 7.50 -13.30 10.01
CA LYS A 39 7.10 -13.42 11.41
C LYS A 39 8.12 -14.10 12.33
N ASN A 40 9.04 -14.95 11.84
CA ASN A 40 10.09 -15.58 12.67
C ASN A 40 9.60 -16.09 14.06
N ASN A 41 8.42 -16.72 14.10
CA ASN A 41 7.77 -17.20 15.33
C ASN A 41 7.32 -16.12 16.34
N GLN A 42 7.21 -14.86 15.91
CA GLN A 42 6.73 -13.72 16.69
C GLN A 42 5.42 -13.15 16.10
N PRO A 43 4.58 -12.46 16.89
CA PRO A 43 3.38 -11.82 16.37
C PRO A 43 3.74 -10.64 15.47
N LEU A 44 2.90 -10.33 14.48
CA LEU A 44 3.07 -9.14 13.63
C LEU A 44 3.06 -7.82 14.43
N GLY A 45 2.39 -7.79 15.58
CA GLY A 45 2.26 -6.57 16.38
C GLY A 45 1.29 -5.57 15.76
N ALA A 46 0.18 -6.06 15.23
CA ALA A 46 -0.93 -5.24 14.76
C ALA A 46 -2.26 -5.81 15.28
N THR A 47 -3.26 -4.95 15.42
CA THR A 47 -4.63 -5.30 15.77
C THR A 47 -5.51 -4.94 14.59
N ILE A 48 -6.39 -5.85 14.19
CA ILE A 48 -7.38 -5.63 13.11
C ILE A 48 -8.77 -5.48 13.70
N LYS A 49 -9.65 -4.79 12.96
CA LYS A 49 -11.07 -4.67 13.27
C LYS A 49 -11.89 -4.82 11.99
N ARG A 50 -13.10 -5.34 12.14
CA ARG A 50 -14.11 -5.35 11.07
C ARG A 50 -14.97 -4.11 11.18
N HIS A 51 -15.22 -3.43 10.07
CA HIS A 51 -16.15 -2.32 10.01
C HIS A 51 -17.60 -2.86 9.96
N GLU A 52 -18.46 -2.39 10.86
CA GLU A 52 -19.80 -2.97 11.07
C GLU A 52 -20.73 -2.83 9.85
N ILE A 53 -20.58 -1.75 9.08
CA ILE A 53 -21.47 -1.44 7.95
C ILE A 53 -20.94 -2.02 6.64
N THR A 54 -19.65 -1.81 6.35
CA THR A 54 -19.05 -2.21 5.06
C THR A 54 -18.49 -3.63 5.11
N GLY A 55 -18.23 -4.18 6.30
CA GLY A 55 -17.58 -5.48 6.47
C GLY A 55 -16.08 -5.46 6.22
N ASP A 56 -15.49 -4.30 5.95
CA ASP A 56 -14.05 -4.16 5.65
C ASP A 56 -13.18 -4.50 6.87
N ILE A 57 -12.07 -5.19 6.61
CA ILE A 57 -11.05 -5.43 7.62
C ILE A 57 -10.01 -4.31 7.55
N THR A 58 -9.80 -3.62 8.67
CA THR A 58 -8.84 -2.51 8.77
C THR A 58 -7.89 -2.72 9.94
N VAL A 59 -6.68 -2.19 9.83
CA VAL A 59 -5.72 -2.15 10.94
C VAL A 59 -6.20 -1.11 11.95
N ALA A 60 -6.61 -1.57 13.12
CA ALA A 60 -7.04 -0.72 14.22
C ALA A 60 -5.86 -0.06 14.94
N ARG A 61 -4.77 -0.81 15.13
CA ARG A 61 -3.59 -0.35 15.87
C ARG A 61 -2.35 -1.10 15.42
N VAL A 62 -1.21 -0.41 15.43
CA VAL A 62 0.11 -1.00 15.32
C VAL A 62 0.82 -0.88 16.68
N ILE A 63 1.44 -1.96 17.14
CA ILE A 63 2.14 -2.03 18.42
C ILE A 63 3.55 -1.46 18.23
N HIS A 64 3.86 -0.42 18.99
CA HIS A 64 5.18 0.22 18.95
C HIS A 64 6.30 -0.77 19.30
N GLY A 65 7.36 -0.80 18.50
CA GLY A 65 8.43 -1.78 18.60
C GLY A 65 8.06 -3.19 18.10
N GLY A 66 6.84 -3.40 17.59
CA GLY A 66 6.41 -4.66 16.95
C GLY A 66 7.06 -4.89 15.58
N LEU A 67 6.77 -6.03 14.94
CA LEU A 67 7.27 -6.35 13.60
C LEU A 67 6.69 -5.39 12.55
N ALA A 68 5.39 -5.14 12.60
CA ALA A 68 4.68 -4.21 11.72
C ALA A 68 5.22 -2.77 11.85
N ASP A 69 5.41 -2.30 13.10
CA ASP A 69 5.98 -0.96 13.38
C ASP A 69 7.40 -0.82 12.84
N ARG A 70 8.26 -1.82 13.10
CA ARG A 70 9.65 -1.83 12.61
C ARG A 70 9.77 -1.89 11.10
N SER A 71 8.77 -2.46 10.40
CA SER A 71 8.76 -2.44 8.94
C SER A 71 8.48 -1.05 8.38
N GLY A 72 7.69 -0.24 9.08
CA GLY A 72 7.22 1.06 8.59
C GLY A 72 6.34 0.96 7.34
N LEU A 73 5.78 -0.22 7.05
CA LEU A 73 4.97 -0.48 5.86
C LEU A 73 3.48 -0.65 6.16
N LEU A 74 3.12 -0.84 7.44
CA LEU A 74 1.74 -1.06 7.89
C LEU A 74 1.37 -0.01 8.93
N TYR A 75 0.22 0.63 8.75
CA TYR A 75 -0.25 1.73 9.59
C TYR A 75 -1.69 1.51 10.05
N ALA A 76 -2.07 2.16 11.15
CA ALA A 76 -3.46 2.18 11.57
C ALA A 76 -4.32 2.94 10.54
N GLY A 77 -5.44 2.37 10.16
CA GLY A 77 -6.31 2.86 9.08
C GLY A 77 -6.14 2.10 7.76
N ASP A 78 -5.06 1.32 7.59
CA ASP A 78 -4.86 0.52 6.37
C ASP A 78 -5.98 -0.52 6.23
N LYS A 79 -6.58 -0.58 5.04
CA LYS A 79 -7.58 -1.59 4.68
C LYS A 79 -6.87 -2.84 4.15
N LEU A 80 -7.15 -3.98 4.76
CA LEU A 80 -6.68 -5.26 4.28
C LEU A 80 -7.63 -5.76 3.19
N VAL A 81 -7.06 -6.14 2.05
CA VAL A 81 -7.79 -6.72 0.91
C VAL A 81 -7.49 -8.22 0.80
N GLU A 82 -6.23 -8.60 1.06
CA GLU A 82 -5.76 -9.97 0.99
C GLU A 82 -4.70 -10.23 2.07
N VAL A 83 -4.69 -11.43 2.62
CA VAL A 83 -3.65 -11.91 3.55
C VAL A 83 -3.19 -13.29 3.07
N ASN A 84 -1.89 -13.44 2.81
CA ASN A 84 -1.28 -14.71 2.38
C ASN A 84 -1.99 -15.38 1.19
N GLY A 85 -2.45 -14.61 0.19
CA GLY A 85 -3.16 -15.15 -0.97
C GLY A 85 -4.67 -15.33 -0.78
N VAL A 86 -5.20 -15.02 0.40
CA VAL A 86 -6.63 -15.21 0.73
C VAL A 86 -7.33 -13.86 0.84
N PRO A 87 -8.38 -13.58 0.04
CA PRO A 87 -9.15 -12.35 0.16
C PRO A 87 -9.85 -12.29 1.52
N VAL A 88 -9.82 -11.13 2.16
CA VAL A 88 -10.38 -10.95 3.52
C VAL A 88 -11.81 -10.38 3.53
N GLU A 89 -12.36 -10.05 2.36
CA GLU A 89 -13.72 -9.55 2.24
C GLU A 89 -14.74 -10.57 2.77
N GLY A 90 -15.59 -10.13 3.70
CA GLY A 90 -16.62 -10.97 4.32
C GLY A 90 -16.10 -11.97 5.36
N LEU A 91 -14.80 -12.01 5.66
CA LEU A 91 -14.25 -12.82 6.74
C LEU A 91 -14.42 -12.14 8.10
N GLU A 92 -14.55 -12.95 9.14
CA GLU A 92 -14.51 -12.47 10.52
C GLU A 92 -13.05 -12.29 10.99
N PRO A 93 -12.76 -11.34 11.91
CA PRO A 93 -11.41 -11.07 12.39
C PRO A 93 -10.69 -12.32 12.90
N GLU A 94 -11.39 -13.26 13.58
CA GLU A 94 -10.77 -14.51 14.04
C GLU A 94 -10.29 -15.39 12.89
N GLN A 95 -10.99 -15.39 11.75
CA GLN A 95 -10.59 -16.15 10.57
C GLN A 95 -9.34 -15.54 9.92
N VAL A 96 -9.27 -14.20 9.86
CA VAL A 96 -8.10 -13.48 9.35
C VAL A 96 -6.87 -13.75 10.22
N ILE A 97 -7.04 -13.85 11.54
CA ILE A 97 -5.93 -14.17 12.46
C ILE A 97 -5.32 -15.55 12.17
N ASN A 98 -6.13 -16.53 11.77
CA ASN A 98 -5.65 -17.90 11.48
C ASN A 98 -4.82 -17.99 10.20
N ILE A 99 -4.93 -17.00 9.30
CA ILE A 99 -4.18 -16.95 8.04
C ILE A 99 -2.99 -15.99 8.12
N LEU A 100 -2.69 -15.36 9.26
CA LEU A 100 -1.52 -14.47 9.46
C LEU A 100 -0.23 -15.23 9.79
#